data_AF-A0A519QAI7-F1
#
_entry.id   AF-A0A519QAI7-F1
#
_cell.length_a   1.000
_cell.length_b   1.000
_cell.length_c   1.000
_cell.angle_alpha   90.00
_cell.angle_beta   90.00
_cell.angle_gamma   90.00
#
_symmetry.space_group_name_H-M   'P 1'
#
loop_
_entity.id
_entity.type
_entity.pdbx_description
1 polymer ?
#
loop_
_entity_poly.entity_id
_entity_poly.type
_entity_poly.pdbx_seq_one_letter_code
_entity_poly.pdbx_strand_id
1 'polypeptide(L)'
;VPQYIDALIANWAAADTRAMFDGALDAVDAWSRTKSGKDLAQLSPADLDTVVAAYDADAFSRGDWPYRRLKDLIVTTYYTTEAGATQELRYELAPGVWEASIPADASTRCWAV
;
A
#
# COMPACT_ATOMS: atom_id res chain seq x y z
N VAL A 1 -8.64 -6.38 -1.17
CA VAL A 1 -7.20 -6.07 -1.32
C VAL A 1 -6.31 -7.08 -0.61
N PRO A 2 -6.41 -7.32 0.72
CA PRO A 2 -5.49 -8.24 1.41
C PRO A 2 -5.46 -9.64 0.77
N GLN A 3 -6.62 -10.25 0.54
CA GLN A 3 -6.74 -11.57 -0.10
C GLN A 3 -6.13 -11.65 -1.51
N TYR A 4 -6.11 -10.55 -2.26
CA TYR A 4 -5.52 -10.53 -3.60
C TYR A 4 -4.00 -10.47 -3.53
N ILE A 5 -3.46 -9.68 -2.59
CA ILE A 5 -2.03 -9.64 -2.30
C ILE A 5 -1.56 -11.01 -1.82
N ASP A 6 -2.31 -11.65 -0.90
CA ASP A 6 -2.02 -13.00 -0.42
C ASP A 6 -1.99 -14.00 -1.58
N ALA A 7 -2.97 -13.92 -2.50
CA ALA A 7 -3.02 -14.79 -3.67
C ALA A 7 -1.86 -14.55 -4.64
N LEU A 8 -1.43 -13.30 -4.86
CA LEU A 8 -0.25 -12.99 -5.67
C LEU A 8 1.03 -13.57 -5.06
N ILE A 9 1.21 -13.39 -3.76
CA ILE A 9 2.38 -13.90 -3.03
C ILE A 9 2.38 -15.44 -2.99
N ALA A 10 1.22 -16.05 -2.73
CA ALA A 10 1.09 -17.50 -2.58
C ALA A 10 1.12 -18.28 -3.91
N ASN A 11 0.63 -17.69 -5.00
CA ASN A 11 0.45 -18.44 -6.26
C ASN A 11 1.38 -17.99 -7.39
N TRP A 12 1.92 -16.77 -7.34
CA TRP A 12 2.69 -16.20 -8.46
C TRP A 12 4.11 -15.76 -8.10
N ALA A 13 4.36 -15.36 -6.84
CA ALA A 13 5.70 -14.96 -6.44
C ALA A 13 6.66 -16.16 -6.45
N ALA A 14 7.83 -15.98 -7.04
CA ALA A 14 8.95 -16.91 -6.88
C ALA A 14 9.31 -17.04 -5.38
N ALA A 15 9.90 -18.17 -4.99
CA ALA A 15 10.20 -18.47 -3.58
C ALA A 15 10.98 -17.34 -2.89
N ASP A 16 12.01 -16.80 -3.53
CA ASP A 16 12.81 -15.70 -2.98
C ASP A 16 11.99 -14.41 -2.82
N THR A 17 11.08 -14.14 -3.76
CA THR A 17 10.19 -12.97 -3.70
C THR A 17 9.19 -13.11 -2.57
N ARG A 18 8.64 -14.30 -2.35
CA ARG A 18 7.76 -14.60 -1.22
C ARG A 18 8.50 -14.40 0.10
N ALA A 19 9.66 -15.02 0.26
CA ALA A 19 10.45 -14.91 1.48
C ALA A 19 10.83 -13.45 1.80
N MET A 20 11.12 -12.65 0.77
CA MET A 20 11.36 -11.22 0.92
C MET A 20 10.13 -10.47 1.46
N PHE A 21 8.93 -10.74 0.94
CA PHE A 21 7.71 -10.07 1.41
C PHE A 21 7.32 -10.52 2.81
N ASP A 22 7.41 -11.81 3.10
CA ASP A 22 7.16 -12.36 4.44
C ASP A 22 8.12 -11.73 5.47
N GLY A 23 9.43 -11.69 5.14
CA GLY A 23 10.42 -11.04 6.00
C GLY A 23 10.20 -9.55 6.20
N ALA A 24 9.69 -8.83 5.17
CA ALA A 24 9.32 -7.43 5.32
C ALA A 24 8.12 -7.25 6.26
N LEU A 25 7.09 -8.10 6.16
CA LEU A 25 5.93 -8.08 7.06
C LEU A 25 6.33 -8.41 8.51
N ASP A 26 7.16 -9.43 8.70
CA ASP A 26 7.69 -9.83 10.00
C ASP A 26 8.47 -8.68 10.66
N ALA A 27 9.23 -7.90 9.87
CA ALA A 27 9.97 -6.75 10.37
C ALA A 27 9.05 -5.62 10.86
N VAL A 28 7.94 -5.34 10.16
CA VAL A 28 6.95 -4.34 10.63
C VAL A 28 6.28 -4.82 11.91
N ASP A 29 5.92 -6.10 11.99
CA ASP A 29 5.25 -6.66 13.15
C ASP A 29 6.18 -6.72 14.38
N ALA A 30 7.46 -7.05 14.18
CA ALA A 30 8.50 -6.95 15.21
C ALA A 30 8.73 -5.51 15.70
N TRP A 31 8.67 -4.53 14.78
CA TRP A 31 8.70 -3.12 15.15
C TRP A 31 7.48 -2.72 15.99
N SER A 32 6.28 -3.15 15.60
CA SER A 32 5.05 -2.94 16.37
C SER A 32 5.19 -3.46 17.80
N ARG A 33 5.64 -4.71 17.96
CA ARG A 33 5.89 -5.30 19.28
C ARG A 33 6.89 -4.48 20.10
N THR A 34 7.96 -4.01 19.47
CA THR A 34 9.00 -3.21 20.14
C THR A 34 8.47 -1.84 20.60
N LYS A 35 7.61 -1.19 19.81
CA LYS A 35 7.11 0.17 20.09
C LYS A 35 5.88 0.20 20.99
N SER A 36 5.04 -0.83 20.94
CA SER A 36 3.71 -0.82 21.57
C SER A 36 3.46 -2.01 22.51
N GLY A 37 4.33 -3.02 22.51
CA GLY A 37 4.12 -4.28 23.23
C GLY A 37 3.05 -5.18 22.59
N LYS A 38 2.54 -4.82 21.41
CA LYS A 38 1.46 -5.52 20.70
C LYS A 38 1.86 -5.86 19.28
N ASP A 39 1.31 -6.96 18.78
CA ASP A 39 1.39 -7.28 17.35
C ASP A 39 0.57 -6.26 16.55
N LEU A 40 0.91 -6.09 15.27
CA LEU A 40 0.34 -5.05 14.42
C LEU A 40 -1.19 -5.20 14.29
N ALA A 41 -1.68 -6.44 14.26
CA ALA A 41 -3.12 -6.77 14.20
C ALA A 41 -3.89 -6.46 15.51
N GLN A 42 -3.20 -6.20 16.62
CA GLN A 42 -3.81 -5.92 17.93
C GLN A 42 -3.87 -4.41 18.24
N LEU A 43 -3.35 -3.57 17.35
CA LEU A 43 -3.35 -2.12 17.51
C LEU A 43 -4.74 -1.52 17.27
N SER A 44 -5.02 -0.41 17.96
CA SER A 44 -6.14 0.45 17.57
C SER A 44 -5.83 1.14 16.24
N PRO A 45 -6.83 1.63 15.48
CA PRO A 45 -6.56 2.34 14.22
C PRO A 45 -5.61 3.54 14.39
N ALA A 46 -5.73 4.29 15.48
CA ALA A 46 -4.86 5.45 15.76
C ALA A 46 -3.42 5.04 16.10
N ASP A 47 -3.26 3.97 16.89
CA ASP A 47 -1.93 3.44 17.23
C ASP A 47 -1.27 2.81 16.00
N LEU A 48 -2.05 2.13 15.16
CA LEU A 48 -1.59 1.53 13.91
C LEU A 48 -1.00 2.58 12.98
N ASP A 49 -1.73 3.68 12.74
CA ASP A 49 -1.26 4.78 11.91
C ASP A 49 0.06 5.36 12.45
N THR A 50 0.14 5.60 13.76
CA THR A 50 1.34 6.12 14.41
C THR A 50 2.54 5.17 14.26
N VAL A 51 2.34 3.87 14.51
CA VAL A 51 3.40 2.86 14.45
C VAL A 51 3.90 2.66 13.02
N VAL A 52 2.98 2.54 12.06
CA VAL A 52 3.30 2.33 10.64
C VAL A 52 3.95 3.57 10.04
N ALA A 53 3.48 4.78 10.35
CA ALA A 53 4.10 6.01 9.87
C ALA A 53 5.55 6.17 10.37
N ALA A 54 5.82 5.79 11.62
CA ALA A 54 7.17 5.80 12.16
C ALA A 54 8.07 4.76 11.49
N TYR A 55 7.55 3.56 11.21
CA TYR A 55 8.28 2.52 10.49
C TYR A 55 8.54 2.93 9.03
N ASP A 56 7.55 3.52 8.36
CA ASP A 56 7.68 4.08 7.01
C ASP A 56 8.85 5.08 6.95
N ALA A 57 8.88 6.06 7.86
CA ALA A 57 9.95 7.05 7.88
C ALA A 57 11.35 6.42 8.07
N ASP A 58 11.47 5.47 9.00
CA ASP A 58 12.73 4.75 9.25
C ASP A 58 13.16 3.93 8.02
N ALA A 59 12.29 3.05 7.53
CA ALA A 59 12.59 2.15 6.42
C ALA A 59 12.94 2.91 5.14
N PHE A 60 12.26 4.02 4.86
CA PHE A 60 12.60 4.88 3.73
C PHE A 60 13.95 5.58 3.93
N SER A 61 14.28 6.04 5.13
CA SER A 61 15.59 6.66 5.41
C SER A 61 16.76 5.69 5.23
N ARG A 62 16.57 4.42 5.59
CA ARG A 62 17.59 3.35 5.48
C ARG A 62 17.72 2.76 4.07
N GLY A 63 16.81 3.11 3.16
CA GLY A 63 16.79 2.51 1.83
C GLY A 63 16.33 1.05 1.84
N ASP A 64 15.44 0.68 2.75
CA ASP A 64 14.93 -0.69 2.91
C ASP A 64 14.17 -1.14 1.66
N TRP A 65 14.89 -1.82 0.76
CA TRP A 65 14.36 -2.19 -0.56
C TRP A 65 13.21 -3.21 -0.48
N PRO A 66 13.30 -4.29 0.34
CA PRO A 66 12.17 -5.21 0.55
C PRO A 66 10.88 -4.50 0.98
N TYR A 67 10.97 -3.62 1.97
CA TYR A 67 9.79 -2.91 2.45
C TYR A 67 9.21 -1.95 1.41
N ARG A 68 10.06 -1.22 0.68
CA ARG A 68 9.61 -0.36 -0.43
C ARG A 68 8.88 -1.16 -1.50
N ARG A 69 9.38 -2.37 -1.83
CA ARG A 69 8.75 -3.27 -2.80
C ARG A 69 7.39 -3.78 -2.30
N LEU A 70 7.25 -4.03 -1.00
CA LEU A 70 5.99 -4.40 -0.37
C LEU A 70 4.98 -3.24 -0.45
N LYS A 71 5.39 -2.02 -0.09
CA LYS A 71 4.54 -0.82 -0.17
C LYS A 71 4.08 -0.54 -1.60
N ASP A 72 4.98 -0.68 -2.57
CA ASP A 72 4.67 -0.56 -4.00
C ASP A 72 3.61 -1.58 -4.44
N LEU A 73 3.76 -2.84 -4.04
CA LEU A 73 2.75 -3.88 -4.31
C LEU A 73 1.39 -3.54 -3.69
N ILE A 74 1.36 -3.08 -2.43
CA ILE A 74 0.13 -2.71 -1.73
C ILE A 74 -0.58 -1.55 -2.46
N VAL A 75 0.15 -0.48 -2.76
CA VAL A 75 -0.38 0.72 -3.42
C VAL A 75 -0.89 0.39 -4.82
N THR A 76 -0.09 -0.32 -5.61
CA THR A 76 -0.47 -0.73 -6.97
C THR A 76 -1.73 -1.58 -6.93
N THR A 77 -1.79 -2.57 -6.05
CA THR A 77 -2.97 -3.44 -5.93
C THR A 77 -4.20 -2.65 -5.49
N TYR A 78 -4.06 -1.75 -4.52
CA TYR A 78 -5.17 -0.93 -4.04
C TYR A 78 -5.77 -0.06 -5.15
N TYR A 79 -4.94 0.64 -5.93
CA TYR A 79 -5.41 1.49 -7.02
C TYR A 79 -5.96 0.72 -8.23
N THR A 80 -5.73 -0.58 -8.33
CA THR A 80 -6.41 -1.45 -9.32
C THR A 80 -7.78 -1.97 -8.86
N THR A 81 -8.21 -1.66 -7.63
CA THR A 81 -9.53 -2.04 -7.14
C THR A 81 -10.59 -0.98 -7.46
N GLU A 82 -11.86 -1.38 -7.44
CA GLU A 82 -12.99 -0.45 -7.59
C GLU A 82 -12.94 0.71 -6.58
N ALA A 83 -12.64 0.41 -5.31
CA ALA A 83 -12.52 1.45 -4.28
C ALA A 83 -11.40 2.44 -4.60
N GLY A 84 -10.22 1.95 -5.01
CA GLY A 84 -9.11 2.81 -5.44
C GLY A 84 -9.47 3.67 -6.66
N ALA A 85 -10.16 3.09 -7.64
CA ALA A 85 -10.52 3.78 -8.88
C ALA A 85 -11.66 4.82 -8.70
N THR A 86 -12.60 4.60 -7.78
CA THR A 86 -13.83 5.40 -7.67
C THR A 86 -13.88 6.33 -6.45
N GLN A 87 -13.29 5.92 -5.32
CA GLN A 87 -13.30 6.68 -4.07
C GLN A 87 -12.08 7.60 -3.94
N GLU A 88 -10.90 7.09 -4.30
CA GLU A 88 -9.65 7.88 -4.24
C GLU A 88 -9.35 8.60 -5.56
N LEU A 89 -9.71 7.99 -6.68
CA LEU A 89 -9.52 8.54 -8.02
C LEU A 89 -10.86 8.95 -8.65
N ARG A 90 -10.76 9.68 -9.76
CA ARG A 90 -11.87 9.94 -10.67
C ARG A 90 -11.84 8.87 -11.75
N TYR A 91 -12.73 7.88 -11.65
CA TYR A 91 -12.88 6.86 -12.67
C TYR A 91 -13.44 7.46 -13.97
N GLU A 92 -12.79 7.18 -15.08
CA GLU A 92 -13.24 7.52 -16.43
C GLU A 92 -13.07 6.31 -17.35
N LEU A 93 -14.19 5.81 -17.89
CA LEU A 93 -14.19 4.62 -18.75
C LEU A 93 -13.48 4.90 -20.08
N ALA A 94 -12.49 4.09 -20.45
CA ALA A 94 -11.89 4.16 -21.79
C ALA A 94 -12.72 3.45 -22.89
N PRO A 95 -12.86 4.07 -24.09
CA PRO A 95 -12.45 5.42 -24.44
C PRO A 95 -13.38 6.48 -23.81
N GLY A 96 -12.79 7.46 -23.15
CA GLY A 96 -13.49 8.58 -22.50
C GLY A 96 -13.70 9.77 -23.44
N VAL A 97 -14.23 10.86 -22.88
CA VAL A 97 -14.37 12.14 -23.62
C VAL A 97 -13.08 12.91 -23.46
N TRP A 98 -12.45 13.27 -24.58
CA TRP A 98 -11.27 14.14 -24.50
C TRP A 98 -11.69 15.60 -24.25
N GLU A 99 -11.35 16.11 -23.07
CA GLU A 99 -11.55 17.52 -22.70
C GLU A 99 -10.20 18.20 -22.45
N ALA A 100 -9.91 19.25 -23.22
CA ALA A 100 -8.69 20.02 -23.05
C ALA A 100 -8.79 20.97 -21.85
N SER A 101 -7.67 21.16 -21.15
CA SER A 101 -7.48 22.25 -20.18
C SER A 101 -8.52 22.29 -19.04
N ILE A 102 -8.86 21.12 -18.48
CA ILE A 102 -9.72 21.04 -17.30
C ILE A 102 -9.07 21.82 -16.14
N PRO A 103 -9.73 22.84 -15.56
CA PRO A 103 -9.21 23.55 -14.40
C PRO A 103 -9.02 22.61 -13.22
N ALA A 104 -7.82 22.59 -12.64
CA ALA A 104 -7.50 21.81 -11.45
C ALA A 104 -7.43 22.72 -10.21
N ASP A 105 -8.00 22.23 -9.12
CA ASP A 105 -7.97 22.85 -7.79
C ASP A 105 -7.58 21.82 -6.72
N ALA A 106 -7.58 22.23 -5.44
CA ALA A 106 -7.24 21.34 -4.33
C ALA A 106 -8.16 20.12 -4.16
N SER A 107 -9.34 20.12 -4.80
CA SER A 107 -10.30 18.99 -4.80
C SER A 107 -10.16 18.08 -6.02
N THR A 108 -9.23 18.41 -6.93
CA THR A 108 -9.02 17.65 -8.16
C THR A 108 -8.20 16.40 -7.88
N ARG A 109 -8.89 15.25 -7.87
CA ARG A 109 -8.30 13.91 -7.75
C ARG A 109 -7.73 13.46 -9.11
N CYS A 110 -6.69 12.63 -9.09
CA CYS A 110 -6.16 11.98 -10.29
C CYS A 110 -7.18 11.02 -10.93
N TRP A 111 -6.92 10.61 -12.17
CA TRP A 111 -7.81 9.75 -12.94
C TRP A 111 -7.44 8.27 -12.84
N ALA A 112 -8.45 7.41 -12.86
CA ALA A 112 -8.35 5.99 -13.13
C ALA A 112 -9.04 5.70 -14.46
N VAL A 113 -8.42 4.86 -15.30
CA VAL A 113 -8.90 4.51 -16.64
C VAL A 113 -9.19 3.02 -16.73
#